data_AF-X0YIF1-F1
#
_entry.id   AF-X0YIF1-F1
#
_cell.length_a   1.000
_cell.length_b   1.000
_cell.length_c   1.000
_cell.angle_alpha   90.00
_cell.angle_beta   90.00
_cell.angle_gamma   90.00
#
_symmetry.space_group_name_H-M   'P 1'
#
loop_
_entity.id
_entity.type
_entity.pdbx_description
1 polymer ?
#
loop_
_entity_poly.entity_id
_entity_poly.type
_entity_poly.pdbx_seq_one_letter_code
_entity_poly.pdbx_strand_id
1 'polypeptide(L)'
;MGAYGGTAEASMPPYDWALLSDLTNDGTVHFVDFAHFANIFTDQEDELPGDFDRDGDVDFADLFLLTEDWLKQTIWHEIQFTRYQIRINS
;
A
#
# COMPACT_ATOMS: atom_id res chain seq x y z
N MET A 1 -10.58 -1.15 15.71
CA MET A 1 -11.76 -2.02 15.92
C MET A 1 -12.34 -2.34 14.56
N GLY A 2 -12.15 -3.57 14.10
CA GLY A 2 -12.61 -4.09 12.81
C GLY A 2 -12.18 -5.54 12.73
N ALA A 3 -13.01 -6.43 13.28
CA ALA A 3 -12.84 -7.87 13.14
C ALA A 3 -13.25 -8.22 11.71
N TYR A 4 -12.29 -8.63 10.88
CA TYR A 4 -12.58 -9.11 9.52
C TYR A 4 -12.56 -10.63 9.55
N GLY A 5 -13.78 -11.17 9.68
CA GLY A 5 -14.04 -12.60 9.72
C GLY A 5 -13.88 -13.24 8.34
N GLY A 6 -12.86 -14.09 8.21
CA GLY A 6 -13.02 -15.49 7.80
C GLY A 6 -13.56 -15.83 6.41
N THR A 7 -13.82 -14.88 5.50
CA THR A 7 -14.11 -15.18 4.09
C THR A 7 -13.25 -14.32 3.16
N ALA A 8 -12.85 -14.88 2.01
CA ALA A 8 -11.98 -14.22 1.03
C ALA A 8 -12.57 -12.90 0.50
N GLU A 9 -13.90 -12.75 0.53
CA GLU A 9 -14.61 -11.55 0.10
C GLU A 9 -14.63 -10.43 1.15
N ALA A 10 -14.35 -10.71 2.43
CA ALA A 10 -14.27 -9.70 3.50
C ALA A 10 -12.90 -9.00 3.57
N SER A 11 -11.94 -9.46 2.78
CA SER A 11 -10.56 -8.95 2.73
C SER A 11 -10.32 -7.92 1.62
N MET A 12 -11.30 -7.67 0.75
CA MET A 12 -11.14 -6.71 -0.34
C MET A 12 -11.67 -5.34 0.10
N PRO A 13 -10.79 -4.38 0.44
CA PRO A 13 -11.19 -2.98 0.47
C PRO A 13 -11.87 -2.61 -0.85
N PRO A 14 -12.85 -1.69 -0.84
CA PRO A 14 -13.34 -1.12 -2.10
C PRO A 14 -12.18 -0.53 -2.90
N TYR A 15 -12.37 -0.42 -4.21
CA TYR A 15 -11.35 0.03 -5.14
C TYR A 15 -10.72 1.36 -4.65
N ASP A 16 -9.39 1.48 -4.75
CA ASP A 16 -8.57 2.62 -4.30
C ASP A 16 -8.56 2.92 -2.77
N TRP A 17 -9.11 2.03 -1.94
CA TRP A 17 -9.03 2.18 -0.48
C TRP A 17 -7.71 1.62 0.08
N ALA A 18 -7.00 0.79 -0.68
CA ALA A 18 -5.65 0.31 -0.38
C ALA A 18 -4.81 0.24 -1.67
N LEU A 19 -3.54 0.64 -1.56
CA LEU A 19 -2.51 0.40 -2.57
C LEU A 19 -1.64 -0.73 -2.03
N LEU A 20 -1.42 -1.77 -2.83
CA LEU A 20 -0.72 -2.96 -2.36
C LEU A 20 0.75 -2.66 -2.00
N SER A 21 1.34 -1.73 -2.74
CA SER A 21 2.71 -1.26 -2.56
C SER A 21 2.87 -0.13 -1.53
N ASP A 22 1.79 0.30 -0.86
CA ASP A 22 1.82 1.25 0.27
C ASP A 22 2.16 0.49 1.56
N LEU A 23 3.45 0.15 1.70
CA LEU A 23 3.98 -0.61 2.83
C LEU A 23 3.85 0.13 4.17
N THR A 24 3.82 1.47 4.14
CA THR A 24 3.62 2.28 5.34
C THR A 24 2.16 2.45 5.73
N ASN A 25 1.24 2.15 4.81
CA ASN A 25 -0.21 2.34 4.94
C ASN A 25 -0.55 3.79 5.32
N ASP A 26 0.18 4.75 4.76
CA ASP A 26 -0.02 6.19 4.97
C ASP A 26 -0.89 6.84 3.87
N GLY A 27 -1.23 6.04 2.85
CA GLY A 27 -2.11 6.37 1.76
C GLY A 27 -1.40 6.96 0.55
N THR A 28 -0.06 6.98 0.51
CA THR A 28 0.74 7.40 -0.65
C THR A 28 1.91 6.44 -0.87
N VAL A 29 2.06 5.92 -2.09
CA VAL A 29 3.23 5.10 -2.45
C VAL A 29 4.39 6.01 -2.83
N HIS A 30 5.43 6.03 -2.00
CA HIS A 30 6.57 6.91 -2.18
C HIS A 30 7.89 6.33 -1.66
N PHE A 31 8.89 7.19 -1.44
CA PHE A 31 10.25 6.77 -1.14
C PHE A 31 10.37 6.00 0.18
N VAL A 32 9.48 6.24 1.15
CA VAL A 32 9.50 5.50 2.42
C VAL A 32 9.10 4.04 2.18
N ASP A 33 8.09 3.79 1.34
CA ASP A 33 7.67 2.44 0.96
C ASP A 33 8.78 1.74 0.17
N PHE A 34 9.42 2.44 -0.78
CA PHE A 34 10.59 1.90 -1.47
C PHE A 34 11.72 1.53 -0.50
N ALA A 35 11.98 2.35 0.53
CA ALA A 35 13.00 2.04 1.53
C ALA A 35 12.64 0.81 2.36
N HIS A 36 11.35 0.60 2.67
CA HIS A 36 10.87 -0.62 3.31
C HIS A 36 11.05 -1.83 2.40
N PHE A 37 10.62 -1.72 1.14
CA PHE A 37 10.80 -2.76 0.11
C PHE A 37 12.27 -3.14 -0.05
N ALA A 38 13.18 -2.17 -0.15
CA ALA A 38 14.61 -2.41 -0.30
C ALA A 38 15.25 -3.14 0.90
N ASN A 39 14.66 -3.05 2.10
CA ASN A 39 15.15 -3.79 3.26
C ASN A 39 14.76 -5.27 3.24
N ILE A 40 13.66 -5.62 2.56
CA ILE A 40 13.13 -6.98 2.48
C ILE A 40 13.35 -7.61 1.09
N PHE A 41 14.03 -6.90 0.21
CA PHE A 41 14.34 -7.38 -1.14
C PHE A 41 15.19 -8.63 -1.04
N THR A 42 14.78 -9.70 -1.73
CA THR A 42 15.37 -11.06 -1.67
C THR A 42 15.12 -11.87 -0.39
N ASP A 43 14.27 -11.41 0.52
CA ASP A 43 13.85 -12.22 1.67
C ASP A 43 12.87 -13.33 1.23
N GLN A 44 12.94 -14.48 1.92
CA GLN A 44 12.09 -15.65 1.71
C GLN A 44 11.51 -16.10 3.06
N GLU A 45 10.37 -15.54 3.44
CA GLU A 45 9.65 -15.85 4.69
C GLU A 45 8.17 -16.21 4.41
N ASP A 46 7.44 -16.71 5.41
CA ASP A 46 6.03 -17.13 5.26
C ASP A 46 5.06 -15.95 5.06
N GLU A 47 5.43 -14.74 5.51
CA GLU A 47 4.71 -13.49 5.25
C GLU A 47 5.71 -12.48 4.68
N LEU A 48 5.61 -12.20 3.38
CA LEU A 48 6.47 -11.28 2.65
C LEU A 48 5.67 -10.01 2.31
N PRO A 49 5.76 -8.93 3.10
CA PRO A 49 5.03 -7.69 2.81
C PRO A 49 5.34 -7.10 1.44
N GLY A 50 6.51 -7.41 0.88
CA GLY A 50 6.99 -6.98 -0.43
C GLY A 50 6.66 -7.92 -1.58
N ASP A 51 6.03 -9.06 -1.33
CA ASP A 51 5.54 -10.01 -2.35
C ASP A 51 4.14 -9.56 -2.79
N PHE A 52 4.13 -8.63 -3.74
CA PHE A 52 2.93 -7.98 -4.24
C PHE A 52 2.22 -8.85 -5.29
N ASP A 53 2.94 -9.64 -6.07
CA ASP A 53 2.33 -10.54 -7.06
C ASP A 53 1.92 -11.91 -6.47
N ARG A 54 2.36 -12.20 -5.25
CA ARG A 54 2.07 -13.40 -4.44
C ARG A 54 2.67 -14.66 -5.03
N ASP A 55 3.83 -14.56 -5.66
CA ASP A 55 4.55 -15.70 -6.23
C ASP A 55 5.46 -16.41 -5.22
N GLY A 56 5.68 -15.80 -4.05
CA GLY A 56 6.46 -16.33 -2.94
C GLY A 56 7.91 -15.85 -2.87
N ASP A 57 8.35 -14.96 -3.76
CA ASP A 57 9.68 -14.36 -3.75
C ASP A 57 9.56 -12.82 -3.83
N VAL A 58 10.30 -12.07 -3.00
CA VAL A 58 10.38 -10.60 -3.16
C VAL A 58 11.44 -10.24 -4.19
N ASP A 59 11.02 -9.90 -5.42
CA ASP A 59 11.92 -9.74 -6.56
C ASP A 59 11.63 -8.51 -7.45
N PHE A 60 12.17 -8.53 -8.69
CA PHE A 60 11.98 -7.42 -9.62
C PHE A 60 10.56 -7.29 -10.16
N ALA A 61 9.74 -8.34 -10.14
CA ALA A 61 8.32 -8.27 -10.46
C ALA A 61 7.56 -7.42 -9.45
N ASP A 62 7.86 -7.55 -8.15
CA ASP A 62 7.28 -6.70 -7.12
C ASP A 62 7.75 -5.25 -7.23
N LEU A 63 9.03 -5.05 -7.55
CA LEU A 63 9.54 -3.70 -7.81
C LEU A 63 8.79 -3.05 -8.98
N PHE A 64 8.47 -3.82 -10.02
CA PHE A 64 7.66 -3.33 -11.13
C PHE A 64 6.28 -2.87 -10.63
N LEU A 65 5.58 -3.68 -9.83
CA LEU A 65 4.28 -3.31 -9.24
C LEU A 65 4.36 -2.06 -8.35
N LEU A 66 5.40 -1.93 -7.52
CA LEU A 66 5.65 -0.72 -6.73
C LEU A 66 5.81 0.51 -7.64
N THR A 67 6.52 0.38 -8.75
CA THR A 67 6.70 1.49 -9.68
C THR A 67 5.43 1.83 -10.47
N GLU A 68 4.55 0.86 -10.74
CA GLU A 68 3.23 1.13 -11.34
C GLU A 68 2.33 1.97 -10.42
N ASP A 69 2.53 1.82 -9.12
CA ASP A 69 1.81 2.56 -8.08
C ASP A 69 2.51 3.84 -7.62
N TRP A 70 3.69 4.15 -8.18
CA TRP A 70 4.49 5.28 -7.72
C TRP A 70 3.70 6.61 -7.72
N LEU A 71 3.64 7.26 -6.55
CA LEU A 71 2.89 8.49 -6.27
C LEU A 71 1.37 8.37 -6.41
N LYS A 72 0.80 7.16 -6.54
CA LYS A 72 -0.63 6.97 -6.35
C LYS A 72 -1.01 7.25 -4.90
N GLN A 73 -2.24 7.71 -4.73
CA GLN A 73 -2.82 7.99 -3.43
C GLN A 73 -4.12 7.23 -3.28
N THR A 74 -4.42 6.83 -2.05
CA THR A 74 -5.74 6.31 -1.71
C THR A 74 -6.76 7.43 -1.64
N ILE A 75 -8.03 7.10 -1.89
CA ILE A 75 -9.14 8.08 -1.88
C ILE A 75 -9.25 8.84 -0.55
N TRP A 76 -8.90 8.19 0.56
CA TRP A 76 -9.02 8.79 1.88
C TRP A 76 -7.86 9.75 2.17
N HIS A 77 -6.67 9.51 1.62
CA HIS A 77 -5.54 10.43 1.74
C HIS A 77 -5.85 11.77 1.06
N GLU A 78 -6.40 11.74 -0.16
CA GLU A 78 -6.82 12.94 -0.90
C GLU A 78 -7.91 13.75 -0.20
N ILE A 79 -8.90 13.07 0.40
CA ILE A 79 -9.99 13.72 1.13
C ILE A 79 -9.47 14.46 2.38
N GLN A 80 -8.53 13.86 3.13
CA GLN A 80 -7.95 14.51 4.31
C GLN A 80 -7.17 15.76 3.93
N PHE A 81 -6.40 15.70 2.84
CA PHE A 81 -5.67 16.86 2.32
C PHE A 81 -6.64 18.00 1.94
N THR A 82 -7.70 17.69 1.19
CA THR A 82 -8.70 18.69 0.78
C THR A 82 -9.42 19.32 1.99
N ARG A 83 -9.81 18.52 2.98
CA ARG A 83 -10.47 19.01 4.21
C ARG A 83 -9.55 19.90 5.03
N TYR A 84 -8.26 19.60 5.08
CA TYR A 84 -7.27 20.44 5.74
C TYR A 84 -7.13 21.81 5.04
N GLN A 85 -7.01 21.81 3.71
CA GLN A 85 -6.88 23.03 2.90
C GLN A 85 -8.08 23.98 3.04
N ILE A 86 -9.31 23.46 3.18
CA ILE A 86 -10.50 24.30 3.40
C ILE A 86 -10.47 24.95 4.79
N ARG A 87 -10.07 24.23 5.84
CA ARG A 87 -10.04 24.77 7.21
C ARG A 87 -9.00 25.87 7.43
N ILE A 88 -7.90 25.87 6.70
CA ILE A 88 -6.86 26.90 6.83
C ILE A 88 -7.16 28.17 6.02
N ASN A 89 -8.08 28.10 5.05
CA ASN A 89 -8.47 29.19 4.17
C ASN A 89 -9.86 29.78 4.49
N SER A 90 -10.47 29.41 5.63
CA SER A 90 -11.75 29.90 6.15
C SER A 90 -11.57 30.74 7.41
#